data_AF-A0A9D9GLK2-F1
#
_entry.id   AF-A0A9D9GLK2-F1
#
_cell.length_a   1.000
_cell.length_b   1.000
_cell.length_c   1.000
_cell.angle_alpha   90.00
_cell.angle_beta   90.00
_cell.angle_gamma   90.00
#
_symmetry.space_group_name_H-M   'P 1'
#
loop_
_entity.id
_entity.type
_entity.pdbx_description
1 polymer ?
#
loop_
_entity_poly.entity_id
_entity_poly.type
_entity_poly.pdbx_seq_one_letter_code
_entity_poly.pdbx_strand_id
1 'polypeptide(L)'
;MKNIFTVIISLFMLMLSSSVFAEGEELTVKANQHAYFPGGQSALATWLSENVKYPQECIDKKVDGEVIVSFIVERDGSITGIRMEQSVDPKLDAEAKRVVGVMPN
;
A
#
# COMPACT_ATOMS: atom_id res chain seq x y z
N MET A 1 -36.95 -25.27 24.81
CA MET A 1 -35.47 -25.29 24.79
C MET A 1 -34.82 -24.24 23.88
N LYS A 2 -35.55 -23.57 22.97
CA LYS A 2 -34.97 -22.55 22.06
C LYS A 2 -34.69 -21.19 22.73
N ASN A 3 -35.46 -20.84 23.76
CA ASN A 3 -35.44 -19.51 24.39
C ASN A 3 -34.25 -19.31 25.35
N ILE A 4 -33.77 -20.38 26.00
CA ILE A 4 -32.57 -20.33 26.85
C ILE A 4 -31.32 -20.08 26.01
N PHE A 5 -31.23 -20.71 24.83
CA PHE A 5 -30.06 -20.58 23.96
C PHE A 5 -29.92 -19.16 23.39
N THR A 6 -31.04 -18.52 23.04
CA THR A 6 -31.06 -17.12 22.60
C THR A 6 -30.63 -16.14 23.70
N VAL A 7 -31.00 -16.39 24.96
CA VAL A 7 -30.60 -15.53 26.08
C VAL A 7 -29.10 -15.65 26.37
N ILE A 8 -28.52 -16.85 26.29
CA ILE A 8 -27.08 -17.06 26.49
C ILE A 8 -26.27 -16.44 25.35
N ILE A 9 -26.71 -16.57 24.09
CA ILE A 9 -26.05 -15.93 22.95
C ILE A 9 -26.15 -14.40 23.04
N SER A 10 -27.29 -13.85 23.42
CA SER A 10 -27.47 -12.40 23.59
C SER A 10 -26.60 -11.85 24.73
N LEU A 11 -26.51 -12.56 25.86
CA LEU A 11 -25.66 -12.16 26.97
C LEU A 11 -24.17 -12.27 26.64
N PHE A 12 -23.77 -13.29 25.87
CA PHE A 12 -22.40 -13.43 25.37
C PHE A 12 -22.05 -12.35 24.34
N MET A 13 -23.00 -12.01 23.46
CA MET A 13 -22.84 -10.95 22.46
C MET A 13 -22.76 -9.55 23.11
N LEU A 14 -23.41 -9.34 24.26
CA LEU A 14 -23.29 -8.10 25.03
C LEU A 14 -21.92 -7.97 25.74
N MET A 15 -21.33 -9.07 26.19
CA MET A 15 -20.01 -9.10 26.85
C MET A 15 -18.84 -8.88 25.87
N LEU A 16 -19.04 -9.23 24.59
CA LEU A 16 -18.06 -8.94 23.54
C LEU A 16 -17.96 -7.44 23.22
N SER A 17 -19.08 -6.70 23.30
CA SER A 17 -19.09 -5.25 23.01
C SER A 17 -18.25 -4.43 24.00
N SER A 18 -18.20 -4.82 25.28
CA SER A 18 -17.39 -4.14 26.31
C SER A 18 -15.89 -4.34 26.10
N SER A 19 -15.50 -5.48 25.51
CA SER A 19 -14.10 -5.88 25.31
C SER A 19 -13.54 -5.36 23.97
N VAL A 20 -14.41 -4.95 23.04
CA VAL A 20 -14.03 -4.37 21.74
C VAL A 20 -13.66 -2.87 21.86
N PHE A 21 -13.94 -2.22 22.99
CA PHE A 21 -13.54 -0.82 23.21
C PHE A 21 -12.33 -0.73 24.14
N ALA A 22 -11.19 -1.23 23.69
CA ALA A 22 -9.92 -1.05 24.38
C ALA A 22 -8.74 -1.02 23.40
N GLU A 23 -8.77 -0.10 22.43
CA GLU A 23 -7.53 0.40 21.81
C GLU A 23 -7.66 1.90 21.59
N GLY A 24 -7.19 2.65 22.59
CA GLY A 24 -6.92 4.07 22.51
C GLY A 24 -5.60 4.35 23.22
N GLU A 25 -4.55 3.58 22.90
CA GLU A 25 -3.20 4.09 23.11
C GLU A 25 -3.03 5.25 22.12
N GLU A 26 -3.06 6.47 22.65
CA GLU A 26 -2.47 7.61 21.97
C GLU A 26 -0.96 7.36 21.91
N LEU A 27 -0.55 6.53 20.95
CA LEU A 27 0.82 6.46 20.52
C LEU A 27 1.15 7.87 20.03
N THR A 28 1.81 8.65 20.88
CA THR A 28 2.61 9.80 20.45
C THR A 28 3.80 9.25 19.71
N VAL A 29 3.53 8.61 18.56
CA VAL A 29 4.52 8.40 17.51
C VAL A 29 4.95 9.83 17.21
N LYS A 30 6.18 10.21 17.58
CA LYS A 30 6.84 11.35 16.94
C LYS A 30 6.46 11.24 15.47
N ALA A 31 5.69 12.19 14.97
CA ALA A 31 5.07 12.07 13.65
C ALA A 31 6.18 11.70 12.66
N ASN A 32 6.25 10.42 12.31
CA ASN A 32 7.03 9.97 11.18
C ASN A 32 6.24 10.57 10.04
N GLN A 33 6.68 11.73 9.55
CA GLN A 33 6.07 12.37 8.40
C GLN A 33 6.07 11.31 7.31
N HIS A 34 4.91 10.71 7.05
CA HIS A 34 4.73 9.89 5.88
C HIS A 34 4.99 10.82 4.70
N ALA A 35 5.94 10.44 3.85
CA ALA A 35 6.13 11.13 2.59
C ALA A 35 4.86 10.94 1.77
N TYR A 36 4.22 12.04 1.41
CA TYR A 36 3.07 12.03 0.52
C TYR A 36 3.51 12.57 -0.83
N PHE A 37 3.08 11.92 -1.90
CA PHE A 37 3.24 12.46 -3.23
C PHE A 37 2.52 13.83 -3.32
N PRO A 38 3.08 14.83 -4.02
CA PRO A 38 2.40 16.11 -4.21
C PRO A 38 1.00 15.91 -4.82
N GLY A 39 -0.05 16.35 -4.10
CA GLY A 39 -1.45 16.11 -4.51
C GLY A 39 -2.06 14.80 -3.99
N GLY A 40 -1.34 14.06 -3.15
CA GLY A 40 -1.81 12.86 -2.47
C GLY A 40 -1.84 11.61 -3.34
N GLN A 41 -2.47 10.55 -2.82
CA GLN A 41 -2.47 9.22 -3.46
C GLN A 41 -3.17 9.21 -4.83
N SER A 42 -4.21 10.04 -5.02
CA SER A 42 -4.89 10.15 -6.31
C SER A 42 -3.99 10.76 -7.38
N ALA A 43 -3.20 11.79 -7.04
CA ALA A 43 -2.26 12.40 -7.98
C ALA A 43 -1.15 11.42 -8.36
N LEU A 44 -0.68 10.61 -7.40
CA LEU A 44 0.26 9.53 -7.68
C LEU A 44 -0.33 8.50 -8.66
N ALA A 45 -1.56 8.06 -8.46
CA ALA A 45 -2.21 7.08 -9.34
C ALA A 45 -2.35 7.61 -10.76
N THR A 46 -2.77 8.86 -10.94
CA THR A 46 -2.84 9.53 -12.25
C THR A 46 -1.46 9.66 -12.87
N TRP A 47 -0.46 10.09 -12.09
CA TRP A 47 0.89 10.23 -12.60
C TRP A 47 1.46 8.89 -13.07
N LEU A 48 1.23 7.81 -12.31
CA LEU A 48 1.64 6.46 -12.70
C LEU A 48 0.93 6.01 -13.98
N SER A 49 -0.38 6.21 -14.11
CA SER A 49 -1.10 5.78 -15.33
C SER A 49 -0.63 6.51 -16.60
N GLU A 50 -0.20 7.77 -16.46
CA GLU A 50 0.32 8.57 -17.58
C GLU A 50 1.79 8.25 -17.92
N ASN A 51 2.59 7.82 -16.94
CA ASN A 51 4.04 7.66 -17.09
C ASN A 51 4.51 6.21 -17.21
N VAL A 52 3.74 5.22 -16.75
CA VAL A 52 4.06 3.79 -16.85
C VAL A 52 3.75 3.30 -18.27
N LYS A 53 4.73 2.65 -18.91
CA LYS A 53 4.59 2.04 -20.23
C LYS A 53 4.85 0.56 -20.14
N TYR A 54 3.82 -0.23 -20.49
CA TYR A 54 3.97 -1.67 -20.52
C TYR A 54 4.91 -2.09 -21.66
N PRO A 55 6.04 -2.80 -21.40
CA PRO A 55 6.97 -3.21 -22.44
C PRO A 55 6.32 -4.16 -23.44
N GLN A 56 6.52 -3.93 -24.75
CA GLN A 56 5.92 -4.75 -25.81
C GLN A 56 6.31 -6.23 -25.69
N GLU A 57 7.55 -6.53 -25.29
CA GLU A 57 8.02 -7.90 -25.08
C GLU A 57 7.19 -8.66 -24.04
N CYS A 58 6.72 -7.98 -23.00
CA CYS A 58 5.87 -8.59 -21.97
C CYS A 58 4.45 -8.84 -22.49
N ILE A 59 3.95 -7.98 -23.39
CA ILE A 59 2.66 -8.15 -24.07
C ILE A 59 2.72 -9.39 -24.96
N ASP A 60 3.76 -9.49 -25.79
CA ASP A 60 3.92 -10.58 -26.76
C ASP A 60 4.04 -11.94 -26.06
N LYS A 61 4.72 -11.96 -24.91
CA LYS A 61 4.89 -13.14 -24.05
C LYS A 61 3.71 -13.40 -23.11
N LYS A 62 2.70 -12.52 -23.08
CA LYS A 62 1.57 -12.56 -22.14
C LYS A 62 2.01 -12.70 -20.68
N VAL A 63 3.08 -12.00 -20.32
CA VAL A 63 3.53 -11.89 -18.94
C VAL A 63 2.60 -10.93 -18.23
N ASP A 64 2.08 -11.31 -17.07
CA ASP A 64 1.27 -10.51 -16.17
C ASP A 64 1.71 -10.73 -14.72
N GLY A 65 1.45 -9.75 -13.85
CA GLY A 65 1.77 -9.86 -12.43
C GLY A 65 1.92 -8.51 -11.75
N GLU A 66 2.16 -8.57 -10.45
CA GLU A 66 2.36 -7.41 -9.59
C GLU A 66 3.85 -7.21 -9.27
N VAL A 67 4.35 -6.02 -9.57
CA VAL A 67 5.71 -5.59 -9.26
C VAL A 67 5.66 -4.64 -8.07
N ILE A 68 6.30 -5.03 -6.96
CA ILE A 68 6.34 -4.23 -5.74
C ILE A 68 7.72 -3.59 -5.61
N VAL A 69 7.75 -2.27 -5.55
CA VAL A 69 8.97 -1.46 -5.42
C VAL A 69 8.93 -0.69 -4.11
N SER A 70 10.01 -0.81 -3.35
CA SER A 70 10.25 0.00 -2.15
C SER A 70 11.37 1.01 -2.43
N PHE A 71 11.19 2.23 -1.95
CA PHE A 71 12.19 3.30 -2.10
C PHE A 71 12.10 4.25 -0.91
N ILE A 72 13.16 5.04 -0.73
CA ILE A 72 13.28 6.03 0.34
C ILE A 72 13.07 7.41 -0.28
N VAL A 73 12.18 8.20 0.31
CA VAL A 73 12.01 9.62 -0.03
C VAL A 73 12.79 10.43 0.99
N GLU A 74 13.82 11.13 0.52
CA GLU A 74 14.66 12.00 1.33
C GLU A 74 13.93 13.30 1.68
N ARG A 75 14.50 14.08 2.60
CA ARG A 75 13.88 15.34 3.08
C ARG A 75 13.72 16.41 2.00
N ASP A 76 14.50 16.33 0.93
CA ASP A 76 14.44 17.22 -0.24
C ASP A 76 13.48 16.71 -1.34
N GLY A 77 12.78 15.61 -1.07
CA GLY A 77 11.88 14.94 -2.02
C GLY A 77 12.61 14.04 -3.03
N SER A 78 13.95 13.97 -2.99
CA SER A 78 14.69 13.05 -3.86
C SER A 78 14.45 11.59 -3.47
N ILE A 79 14.51 10.70 -4.46
CA ILE A 79 14.28 9.27 -4.27
C ILE A 79 15.62 8.53 -4.25
N THR A 80 15.85 7.77 -3.18
CA THR A 80 17.03 6.92 -3.00
C THR A 80 16.60 5.49 -2.63
N GLY A 81 17.56 4.56 -2.59
CA GLY A 81 17.32 3.22 -2.03
C GLY A 81 16.29 2.35 -2.77
N ILE A 82 16.10 2.55 -4.08
CA ILE A 82 15.14 1.79 -4.88
C ILE A 82 15.46 0.29 -4.83
N ARG A 83 14.52 -0.49 -4.32
CA ARG A 83 14.59 -1.94 -4.12
C ARG A 83 13.35 -2.60 -4.69
N MET A 84 13.55 -3.73 -5.37
CA MET A 84 12.45 -4.59 -5.83
C MET A 84 12.13 -5.56 -4.69
N GLU A 85 10.94 -5.47 -4.12
CA GLU A 85 10.45 -6.44 -3.13
C GLU A 85 9.79 -7.62 -3.82
N GLN A 86 9.10 -7.37 -4.93
CA GLN A 86 8.50 -8.39 -5.75
C GLN A 86 8.80 -8.11 -7.22
N SER A 87 9.37 -9.11 -7.89
CA SER A 87 9.75 -9.09 -9.29
C SER A 87 8.92 -10.09 -10.06
N VAL A 88 8.53 -9.74 -11.28
CA VAL A 88 7.76 -10.61 -12.19
C VAL A 88 8.59 -10.91 -13.43
N ASP A 89 9.05 -9.86 -14.12
CA ASP A 89 9.92 -9.96 -15.28
C ASP A 89 10.92 -8.79 -15.26
N PRO A 90 12.20 -9.02 -15.61
CA PRO A 90 13.22 -7.98 -15.61
C PRO A 90 12.86 -6.72 -16.41
N LYS A 91 12.02 -6.84 -17.46
CA LYS A 91 11.54 -5.72 -18.27
C LYS A 91 10.50 -4.88 -17.53
N LEU A 92 9.61 -5.51 -16.79
CA LEU A 92 8.64 -4.83 -15.93
C LEU A 92 9.36 -4.14 -14.76
N ASP A 93 10.34 -4.81 -14.17
CA ASP A 93 11.17 -4.24 -13.11
C ASP A 93 11.96 -3.02 -13.59
N ALA A 94 12.54 -3.09 -14.80
CA ALA A 94 13.27 -1.99 -15.40
C ALA A 94 12.35 -0.78 -15.62
N GLU A 95 11.13 -1.01 -16.08
CA GLU A 95 10.14 0.05 -16.25
C GLU A 95 9.70 0.64 -14.91
N ALA A 96 9.45 -0.19 -13.90
CA ALA A 96 9.08 0.26 -12.57
C ALA A 96 10.19 1.13 -11.94
N LYS A 97 11.46 0.72 -12.06
CA LYS A 97 12.61 1.52 -11.63
C LYS A 97 12.73 2.84 -12.37
N ARG A 98 12.50 2.85 -13.68
CA ARG A 98 12.51 4.07 -14.50
C ARG A 98 11.44 5.05 -14.03
N VAL A 99 10.22 4.56 -13.85
CA VAL A 99 9.07 5.36 -13.42
C VAL A 99 9.35 5.96 -12.04
N VAL A 100 9.76 5.16 -11.06
CA VAL A 100 10.11 5.68 -9.73
C VAL A 100 11.25 6.70 -9.80
N GLY A 101 12.25 6.49 -10.66
CA GLY A 101 13.38 7.42 -10.82
C GLY A 101 13.06 8.75 -11.52
N VAL A 102 11.95 8.85 -12.24
CA VAL A 102 11.49 10.10 -12.90
C VAL A 102 10.32 10.75 -12.17
N MET A 103 9.97 10.22 -11.00
CA MET A 103 8.91 10.75 -10.16
C MET A 103 9.28 12.16 -9.68
N PRO A 104 8.34 13.12 -9.70
CA PRO A 104 8.61 14.48 -9.24
C PRO A 104 8.76 14.54 -7.72
N ASN A 105 9.69 15.39 -7.27
CA ASN A 105 9.94 15.73 -5.87
C ASN A 105 8.86 16.68 -5.32
#